data_AF-A0A415C2Y4-F1
#
_entry.id   AF-A0A415C2Y4-F1
#
_cell.length_a   1.000
_cell.length_b   1.000
_cell.length_c   1.000
_cell.angle_alpha   90.00
_cell.angle_beta   90.00
_cell.angle_gamma   90.00
#
_symmetry.space_group_name_H-M   'P 1'
#
loop_
_entity.id
_entity.type
_entity.pdbx_description
1 polymer ?
#
loop_
_entity_poly.entity_id
_entity_poly.type
_entity_poly.pdbx_seq_one_letter_code
_entity_poly.pdbx_strand_id
1 'polypeptide(L)' 'MRTRDKEPNDFLYGGRYPNDYPAGLERALMRKLQMLKAAHDLKDLRIPPGNRLEPQVERTHAIDT' A
#
# COMPACT_ATOMS: atom_id res chain seq x y z
N MET A 1 12.38 -3.23 -0.09
CA MET A 1 11.12 -2.91 -0.80
C MET A 1 11.43 -1.88 -1.88
N ARG A 2 10.99 -2.12 -3.11
CA ARG A 2 10.97 -1.11 -4.18
C ARG A 2 9.52 -0.66 -4.37
N THR A 3 9.27 0.64 -4.52
CA THR A 3 7.94 1.18 -4.80
C THR A 3 7.86 1.68 -6.22
N ARG A 4 6.65 1.73 -6.78
CA ARG A 4 6.37 2.45 -8.03
C ARG A 4 6.38 3.95 -7.77
N ASP A 5 5.71 4.37 -6.70
CA ASP A 5 5.53 5.77 -6.36
C ASP A 5 6.62 6.24 -5.40
N LYS A 6 7.20 7.40 -5.70
CA LYS A 6 8.29 8.00 -4.91
C LYS A 6 7.79 8.54 -3.57
N GLU A 7 6.69 9.28 -3.57
CA GLU A 7 6.19 9.97 -2.36
C GLU A 7 5.91 9.03 -1.18
N PRO A 8 5.23 7.87 -1.34
CA PRO A 8 5.03 6.94 -0.22
C PRO A 8 6.33 6.31 0.29
N ASN A 9 7.31 6.11 -0.60
CA ASN A 9 8.62 5.61 -0.20
C ASN A 9 9.37 6.65 0.63
N ASP A 10 9.41 7.90 0.19
CA ASP A 10 10.07 8.97 0.93
C ASP A 10 9.41 9.15 2.30
N PHE A 11 8.08 9.15 2.36
CA PHE A 11 7.33 9.22 3.62
C PHE A 11 7.71 8.09 4.59
N LEU A 12 7.86 6.86 4.11
CA LEU A 12 8.29 5.70 4.92
C LEU A 12 9.68 5.90 5.56
N TYR A 13 10.56 6.69 4.93
CA TYR A 13 11.91 6.97 5.41
C TYR A 13 12.05 8.34 6.08
N GLY A 14 10.94 8.93 6.55
CA GLY A 14 10.95 10.20 7.30
C GLY A 14 10.73 11.45 6.46
N GLY A 15 10.39 11.29 5.18
CA GLY A 15 9.92 12.36 4.31
C GLY A 15 8.57 12.92 4.73
N ARG A 16 8.10 13.93 4.00
CA ARG A 16 6.81 14.56 4.25
C ARG A 16 5.65 13.63 3.86
N TYR A 17 4.49 13.86 4.49
CA TYR A 17 3.26 13.21 4.06
C TYR A 17 2.90 13.66 2.63
N PRO A 18 2.49 12.75 1.73
CA PRO A 18 2.18 13.12 0.36
C PRO A 18 1.01 14.12 0.30
N ASN A 19 1.17 15.20 -0.49
CA ASN A 19 0.17 16.27 -0.55
C ASN A 19 -1.17 15.83 -1.15
N ASP A 20 -1.15 14.84 -2.05
CA ASP A 20 -2.34 14.38 -2.77
C ASP A 20 -3.14 13.32 -1.99
N TYR A 21 -2.71 12.99 -0.77
CA TYR A 21 -3.37 12.00 0.07
C TYR A 21 -4.35 12.68 1.03
N PRO A 22 -5.48 12.04 1.38
CA PRO A 22 -6.44 12.62 2.31
C PRO A 22 -5.79 12.93 3.66
N ALA A 23 -6.09 14.10 4.23
CA ALA A 23 -5.61 14.48 5.55
C ALA A 23 -6.12 13.51 6.64
N GLY A 24 -5.33 13.28 7.68
CA GLY A 24 -5.70 12.42 8.81
C GLY A 24 -5.42 10.93 8.60
N LEU A 25 -4.90 10.53 7.44
CA LEU A 25 -4.52 9.15 7.15
C LEU A 25 -3.03 8.87 7.35
N GLU A 26 -2.24 9.82 7.85
CA GLU A 26 -0.78 9.74 7.99
C GLU A 26 -0.37 8.50 8.79
N ARG A 27 -1.01 8.29 9.95
CA ARG A 27 -0.75 7.14 10.84
C ARG A 27 -1.12 5.82 10.19
N ALA A 28 -2.25 5.79 9.48
CA ALA A 28 -2.73 4.60 8.80
C ALA A 28 -1.82 4.23 7.62
N LEU A 29 -1.41 5.22 6.83
CA LEU A 29 -0.48 5.07 5.72
C LEU A 29 0.87 4.56 6.20
N MET A 30 1.47 5.21 7.22
CA MET A 30 2.75 4.80 7.79
C MET A 30 2.70 3.35 8.28
N ARG A 31 1.64 2.98 9.03
CA ARG A 31 1.47 1.60 9.51
C ARG A 31 1.41 0.60 8.36
N LYS A 32 0.65 0.89 7.29
CA LYS A 32 0.55 0.01 6.12
C LYS A 32 1.89 -0.15 5.40
N LEU A 33 2.63 0.95 5.20
CA LEU A 33 3.95 0.92 4.56
C LEU A 33 4.97 0.13 5.38
N GLN A 34 4.95 0.27 6.71
CA GLN A 34 5.79 -0.52 7.61
C GLN A 34 5.46 -2.03 7.53
N MET A 35 4.18 -2.38 7.49
CA MET A 35 3.75 -3.78 7.30
C MET A 35 4.25 -4.34 5.96
N LEU A 36 4.08 -3.60 4.87
CA LEU A 36 4.58 -4.01 3.54
C LEU A 36 6.11 -4.16 3.51
N LYS A 37 6.85 -3.30 4.23
CA LYS A 37 8.31 -3.38 4.34
C LYS A 37 8.77 -4.58 5.18
N ALA A 38 8.01 -4.95 6.21
CA ALA A 38 8.35 -6.01 7.16
C ALA A 38 7.90 -7.42 6.71
N ALA A 39 6.92 -7.51 5.82
CA ALA A 39 6.43 -8.79 5.29
C ALA A 39 7.53 -9.51 4.48
N HIS A 40 7.74 -10.79 4.81
CA HIS A 40 8.65 -11.68 4.10
C HIS A 40 7.88 -12.50 3.05
N ASP A 41 6.60 -12.79 3.32
CA ASP A 41 5.67 -13.39 2.36
C ASP A 41 4.28 -12.73 2.38
N LEU A 42 3.41 -13.13 1.44
CA LEU A 42 2.04 -12.58 1.34
C LEU A 42 1.15 -12.91 2.53
N LYS A 43 1.44 -13.99 3.26
CA LYS A 43 0.64 -14.47 4.38
C LYS A 43 0.83 -13.57 5.60
N ASP A 44 2.02 -13.00 5.76
CA ASP A 44 2.32 -12.00 6.79
C ASP A 44 1.36 -10.81 6.74
N LEU A 45 0.93 -10.43 5.53
CA LEU A 45 -0.01 -9.33 5.33
C LEU A 45 -1.45 -9.67 5.77
N ARG A 46 -1.77 -10.91 6.11
CA ARG A 46 -3.08 -11.29 6.66
C ARG A 46 -3.22 -11.00 8.16
N ILE A 47 -2.12 -10.65 8.82
CA ILE A 47 -2.06 -10.38 10.26
C ILE A 47 -1.65 -8.91 10.45
N PRO A 48 -2.46 -8.04 11.08
CA PRO A 48 -3.74 -8.27 11.76
C PRO A 48 -4.93 -8.42 10.79
N PRO A 49 -6.08 -8.99 11.22
CA PRO A 49 -7.20 -9.38 10.36
C PRO A 49 -7.89 -8.22 9.61
N GLY A 50 -7.55 -6.97 9.92
CA GLY A 50 -8.07 -5.79 9.22
C GLY A 50 -7.47 -5.56 7.83
N ASN A 51 -6.45 -6.32 7.43
CA ASN A 51 -5.95 -6.27 6.05
C ASN A 51 -6.85 -7.14 5.17
N ARG A 52 -7.76 -6.48 4.44
CA ARG A 52 -8.52 -7.08 3.35
C ARG A 52 -7.52 -7.35 2.22
N LEU A 53 -6.85 -8.49 2.28
CA LEU A 53 -5.86 -8.89 1.29
C LEU A 53 -6.58 -9.73 0.23
N GLU A 54 -6.70 -9.17 -0.97
CA GLU A 54 -7.24 -9.84 -2.14
C GLU A 54 -6.23 -9.84 -3.29
N PRO A 55 -6.22 -10.89 -4.13
CA PRO A 55 -5.50 -10.86 -5.38
C PRO A 55 -6.12 -9.84 -6.33
N GLN A 56 -5.29 -9.14 -7.10
CA GLN A 56 -5.79 -8.31 -8.19
C GLN A 56 -6.25 -9.22 -9.33
N VAL A 57 -7.53 -9.19 -9.67
CA VAL A 57 -8.03 -9.84 -10.87
C VAL A 57 -7.66 -9.01 -12.10
N GLU A 58 -7.23 -9.69 -13.16
CA GLU A 58 -6.97 -9.05 -14.44
C GLU A 58 -8.30 -8.47 -14.98
N ARG A 59 -8.32 -7.18 -15.30
CA ARG A 59 -9.47 -6.58 -15.97
C ARG A 59 -9.34 -6.89 -17.45
N THR A 60 -9.91 -8.02 -17.89
CA THR A 60 -10.20 -8.25 -19.30
C THR A 60 -11.16 -7.16 -19.75
N HIS A 61 -10.63 -6.16 -20.45
CA HIS A 61 -11.46 -5.21 -21.17
C HIS A 61 -12.07 -5.98 -22.35
N ALA A 62 -13.24 -6.57 -22.12
CA ALA A 62 -14.13 -6.92 -23.21
C ALA A 62 -14.56 -5.59 -23.83
N ILE A 63 -13.84 -5.20 -24.87
CA ILE A 63 -14.34 -4.26 -25.86
C ILE A 63 -15.48 -4.96 -26.58
N ASP A 64 -16.68 -4.88 -26.01
CA ASP A 64 -17.89 -5.14 -26.79
C ASP A 64 -17.95 -4.08 -27.89
N THR A 65 -17.89 -4.59 -29.12
CA THR A 65 -17.97 -3.86 -30.40
C THR A 65 -19.37 -3.34 -30.64
#